data_AF-A0A3D6D9S9-F1
#
_entry.id   AF-A0A3D6D9S9-F1
#
_cell.length_a   1.000
_cell.length_b   1.000
_cell.length_c   1.000
_cell.angle_alpha   90.00
_cell.angle_beta   90.00
_cell.angle_gamma   90.00
#
_symmetry.space_group_name_H-M   'P 1'
#
loop_
_entity.id
_entity.type
_entity.pdbx_description
1 polymer ?
#
loop_
_entity_poly.entity_id
_entity_poly.type
_entity_poly.pdbx_seq_one_letter_code
_entity_poly.pdbx_strand_id
1 'polypeptide(L)'
;EYNPAMGKRYEEKEEHYLAFLDYPEELRKYIYTTNAVESVNSGIERMRNELGGYFPSMKALEMNLFIQLSNLNDMWMRRPISAIRANLYRLRQIMRSKFEMEEVI
;
A
#
# COMPACT_ATOMS: atom_id res chain seq x y z
N GLU A 1 -1.61 14.80 24.86
CA GLU A 1 -1.01 16.15 24.92
C GLU A 1 -0.89 16.72 23.51
N TYR A 2 -1.06 18.03 23.36
CA TYR A 2 -0.82 18.73 22.09
C TYR A 2 0.68 18.79 21.82
N ASN A 3 1.12 18.34 20.64
CA ASN A 3 2.51 18.42 20.20
C ASN A 3 2.61 19.38 18.98
N PRO A 4 2.99 20.65 19.18
CA PRO A 4 3.02 21.66 18.12
C PRO A 4 4.00 21.31 16.99
N ALA A 5 5.13 20.66 17.30
CA ALA A 5 6.11 20.26 16.30
C ALA A 5 5.56 19.16 15.38
N MET A 6 4.78 18.23 15.93
CA MET A 6 4.09 17.22 15.11
C MET A 6 2.99 17.83 14.25
N GLY A 7 2.20 18.78 14.79
CA GLY A 7 1.20 19.51 14.02
C GLY A 7 1.79 20.18 12.79
N LYS A 8 2.87 20.95 12.98
CA LYS A 8 3.60 21.61 11.88
C LYS A 8 4.10 20.61 10.82
N ARG A 9 4.63 19.45 11.23
CA ARG A 9 5.10 18.41 10.29
C ARG A 9 3.96 17.79 9.46
N TYR A 10 2.75 17.73 10.01
CA TYR A 10 1.58 17.26 9.27
C TYR A 10 1.09 18.32 8.28
N GLU A 11 1.06 19.58 8.68
CA GLU A 11 0.75 20.71 7.78
C GLU A 11 1.74 20.77 6.61
N GLU A 12 3.04 20.64 6.88
CA GLU A 12 4.09 20.61 5.84
C GLU A 12 3.93 19.46 4.82
N LYS A 13 3.18 18.41 5.17
CA LYS A 13 2.97 17.21 4.34
C LYS A 13 1.50 16.96 4.02
N GLU A 14 0.64 17.96 4.22
CA GLU A 14 -0.81 17.82 4.10
C GLU A 14 -1.20 17.26 2.74
N GLU A 15 -0.60 17.77 1.66
CA GLU A 15 -0.84 17.32 0.29
C GLU A 15 -0.60 15.81 0.12
N HIS A 16 0.42 15.25 0.76
CA HIS A 16 0.71 13.82 0.70
C HIS A 16 -0.28 12.99 1.50
N TYR A 17 -0.66 13.45 2.69
CA TYR A 17 -1.63 12.75 3.54
C TYR A 17 -3.05 12.81 2.97
N LEU A 18 -3.40 13.87 2.24
CA LEU A 18 -4.72 14.08 1.67
C LEU A 18 -4.82 13.68 0.19
N ALA A 19 -3.74 13.22 -0.45
CA ALA A 19 -3.74 12.79 -1.85
C ALA A 19 -4.81 11.74 -2.19
N PHE A 20 -5.26 10.94 -1.21
CA PHE A 20 -6.33 9.97 -1.42
C PHE A 20 -7.69 10.64 -1.74
N LEU A 21 -7.89 11.93 -1.43
CA LEU A 21 -9.12 12.66 -1.72
C LEU A 21 -9.36 12.86 -3.22
N ASP A 22 -8.31 12.83 -4.04
CA ASP A 22 -8.37 12.86 -5.51
C ASP A 22 -9.14 11.66 -6.10
N TYR A 23 -9.26 10.59 -5.32
CA TYR A 23 -9.90 9.36 -5.75
C TYR A 23 -11.40 9.34 -5.37
N PRO A 24 -12.23 8.58 -6.13
CA PRO A 24 -13.64 8.37 -5.81
C PRO A 24 -13.84 7.97 -4.34
N GLU A 25 -14.88 8.50 -3.70
CA GLU A 25 -15.14 8.31 -2.28
C GLU A 25 -15.21 6.82 -1.90
N GLU A 26 -15.80 6.00 -2.76
CA GLU A 26 -15.95 4.55 -2.58
C GLU A 26 -14.60 3.82 -2.57
N LEU A 27 -13.56 4.43 -3.15
CA LEU A 27 -12.21 3.87 -3.23
C LEU A 27 -11.30 4.30 -2.09
N ARG A 28 -11.56 5.45 -1.47
CA ARG A 28 -10.67 6.08 -0.47
C ARG A 28 -10.27 5.12 0.65
N LYS A 29 -11.23 4.33 1.17
CA LYS A 29 -10.99 3.35 2.23
C LYS A 29 -9.99 2.25 1.88
N TYR A 30 -9.82 1.96 0.59
CA TYR A 30 -8.85 0.98 0.12
C TYR A 30 -7.47 1.60 -0.10
N ILE A 31 -7.38 2.94 -0.09
CA ILE A 31 -6.14 3.70 -0.29
C ILE A 31 -5.54 4.09 1.06
N TYR A 32 -6.34 4.64 1.99
CA TYR A 32 -5.84 5.09 3.29
C TYR A 32 -5.67 3.96 4.32
N THR A 33 -6.12 2.73 4.00
CA THR A 33 -5.98 1.59 4.92
C THR A 33 -4.55 1.08 4.97
N THR A 34 -4.07 0.78 6.18
CA THR A 34 -2.77 0.15 6.42
C THR A 34 -2.85 -1.38 6.43
N ASN A 35 -4.03 -1.97 6.28
CA ASN A 35 -4.23 -3.43 6.40
C ASN A 35 -3.32 -4.24 5.47
N ALA A 36 -3.10 -3.78 4.23
CA ALA A 36 -2.27 -4.50 3.27
C ALA A 36 -0.79 -4.52 3.70
N VAL A 37 -0.25 -3.37 4.09
CA VAL A 37 1.15 -3.25 4.55
C VAL A 37 1.34 -3.92 5.92
N GLU A 38 0.37 -3.82 6.81
CA GLU A 38 0.37 -4.52 8.10
C GLU A 38 0.30 -6.05 7.91
N SER A 39 -0.49 -6.53 6.94
CA SER A 39 -0.56 -7.96 6.60
C SER A 39 0.76 -8.50 6.05
N VAL A 40 1.50 -7.69 5.27
CA VAL A 40 2.84 -8.05 4.79
C VAL A 40 3.81 -8.10 5.98
N ASN A 41 3.87 -7.04 6.77
CA ASN A 41 4.79 -6.91 7.89
C ASN A 41 4.55 -7.99 8.96
N SER A 42 3.30 -8.26 9.31
CA SER A 42 2.95 -9.32 10.28
C SER A 42 3.36 -10.71 9.79
N GLY A 43 3.25 -10.99 8.49
CA GLY A 43 3.76 -12.22 7.89
C GLY A 43 5.27 -12.36 8.04
N ILE A 44 6.02 -11.31 7.71
CA ILE A 44 7.49 -11.28 7.85
C ILE A 44 7.90 -11.46 9.31
N GLU A 45 7.27 -10.74 10.24
CA GLU A 45 7.55 -10.83 11.67
C GLU A 45 7.26 -12.23 12.21
N ARG A 46 6.15 -12.85 11.77
CA ARG A 46 5.82 -14.23 12.12
C ARG A 46 6.93 -15.20 11.67
N MET A 47 7.38 -15.08 10.42
CA MET A 47 8.44 -15.94 9.90
C MET A 47 9.77 -15.73 10.63
N ARG A 48 10.12 -14.48 10.93
CA ARG A 48 11.29 -14.16 11.76
C ARG A 48 11.20 -14.84 13.12
N ASN A 49 10.03 -14.81 13.76
CA ASN A 49 9.82 -15.45 15.06
C ASN A 49 9.89 -16.98 14.96
N GLU A 50 9.34 -17.59 13.91
CA GLU A 50 9.44 -19.04 13.64
C GLU A 50 10.90 -19.50 13.40
N LEU A 51 11.77 -18.61 12.91
CA LEU A 51 13.21 -18.86 12.72
C LEU A 51 14.08 -18.57 13.96
N GLY A 52 13.48 -18.25 15.11
CA GLY A 52 14.23 -17.96 16.35
C GLY A 52 14.64 -16.49 16.50
N GLY A 53 13.95 -15.57 15.83
CA GLY A 53 14.09 -14.12 16.00
C GLY A 53 15.03 -13.43 15.01
N TYR A 54 15.68 -14.18 14.12
CA TYR A 54 16.53 -13.63 13.06
C TYR A 54 16.51 -14.52 11.81
N PHE A 55 16.88 -13.94 10.67
CA PHE A 55 17.09 -14.70 9.44
C PHE A 55 18.55 -15.17 9.36
N PRO A 56 18.82 -16.43 8.99
CA PRO A 56 20.17 -16.99 9.00
C PRO A 56 21.08 -16.43 7.89
N SER A 57 20.51 -15.81 6.85
CA SER A 57 21.25 -15.08 5.81
C SER A 57 20.31 -14.15 5.04
N MET A 58 20.88 -13.21 4.27
CA MET A 58 20.11 -12.36 3.35
C MET A 58 19.32 -13.20 2.33
N LYS A 59 19.93 -14.26 1.79
CA LYS A 59 19.26 -15.16 0.83
C LYS A 59 18.07 -15.90 1.46
N ALA A 60 18.18 -16.27 2.72
CA ALA A 60 17.06 -16.85 3.46
C ALA A 60 15.93 -15.83 3.65
N LEU A 61 16.25 -14.56 3.95
CA LEU A 61 15.25 -13.49 4.02
C LEU A 61 14.56 -13.27 2.66
N GLU A 62 15.30 -13.19 1.56
CA GLU A 62 14.76 -12.98 0.22
C GLU A 62 13.81 -14.11 -0.21
N MET A 63 14.21 -15.36 0.01
CA MET A 63 13.37 -16.53 -0.30
C MET A 63 12.07 -16.52 0.53
N ASN A 64 12.19 -16.18 1.81
CA ASN A 64 11.05 -16.05 2.71
C ASN A 64 10.09 -14.93 2.29
N LEU A 65 10.62 -13.76 1.94
CA LEU A 65 9.84 -12.64 1.43
C LEU A 65 9.11 -13.01 0.13
N PHE A 66 9.80 -13.70 -0.78
CA PHE A 66 9.21 -14.18 -2.02
C PHE A 66 8.02 -15.11 -1.77
N ILE A 67 8.16 -16.08 -0.86
CA ILE A 67 7.08 -17.01 -0.51
C ILE A 67 5.89 -16.24 0.09
N GLN A 68 6.14 -15.33 1.03
CA GLN A 68 5.08 -14.54 1.66
C GLN A 68 4.33 -13.67 0.65
N LEU A 69 5.04 -12.95 -0.21
CA LEU A 69 4.44 -12.12 -1.25
C LEU A 69 3.67 -12.96 -2.29
N SER A 70 4.19 -14.13 -2.65
CA SER A 70 3.50 -15.05 -3.57
C SER A 70 2.16 -15.52 -2.99
N ASN A 71 2.15 -15.91 -1.71
CA ASN A 71 0.93 -16.34 -1.02
C ASN A 71 -0.10 -15.21 -0.90
N LEU A 72 0.35 -13.98 -0.58
CA LEU A 72 -0.50 -12.80 -0.51
C LEU A 72 -1.07 -12.44 -1.88
N ASN A 73 -0.25 -12.48 -2.93
CA ASN A 73 -0.68 -12.23 -4.30
C ASN A 73 -1.78 -13.19 -4.72
N ASP A 74 -1.61 -14.49 -4.46
CA ASP A 74 -2.64 -15.50 -4.76
C ASP A 74 -3.96 -15.21 -4.03
N MET A 75 -3.88 -14.78 -2.76
CA MET A 75 -5.06 -14.39 -1.98
C MET A 75 -5.75 -13.14 -2.57
N TRP A 76 -4.99 -12.10 -2.91
CA TRP A 76 -5.51 -10.87 -3.49
C TRP A 76 -6.17 -11.10 -4.85
N MET A 77 -5.57 -11.93 -5.70
CA MET A 77 -6.11 -12.28 -7.01
C MET A 77 -7.39 -13.10 -6.93
N ARG A 78 -7.55 -13.96 -5.91
CA ARG A 78 -8.79 -14.73 -5.68
C ARG A 78 -9.96 -13.87 -5.21
N ARG A 79 -9.69 -12.73 -4.55
CA ARG A 79 -10.72 -11.85 -3.97
C ARG A 79 -10.52 -10.40 -4.41
N PRO A 80 -10.79 -10.07 -5.68
CA PRO A 80 -10.63 -8.71 -6.18
C PRO A 80 -11.67 -7.76 -5.55
N ILE A 81 -11.25 -6.54 -5.26
CA ILE A 81 -12.10 -5.51 -4.67
C ILE A 81 -13.15 -5.07 -5.72
N SER A 82 -14.43 -5.34 -5.45
CA SER A 82 -15.53 -5.01 -6.36
C SER A 82 -15.64 -3.51 -6.65
N ALA A 83 -15.38 -2.66 -5.65
CA ALA A 83 -15.40 -1.20 -5.80
C ALA A 83 -14.36 -0.70 -6.82
N ILE A 84 -13.16 -1.30 -6.85
CA ILE A 84 -12.12 -0.98 -7.84
C ILE A 84 -12.63 -1.31 -9.24
N ARG A 85 -13.22 -2.51 -9.42
CA ARG A 85 -13.78 -2.92 -10.71
C ARG A 85 -14.90 -1.98 -11.17
N ALA A 86 -15.79 -1.58 -10.26
CA ALA A 86 -16.88 -0.65 -10.57
C ALA A 86 -16.38 0.75 -10.99
N ASN A 87 -15.24 1.19 -10.46
CA ASN A 87 -14.67 2.51 -10.72
C ASN A 87 -13.50 2.50 -11.73
N LEU A 88 -13.29 1.38 -12.44
CA LEU A 88 -12.12 1.19 -13.29
C LEU A 88 -11.99 2.25 -14.40
N TYR A 89 -13.10 2.73 -14.96
CA TYR A 89 -13.08 3.80 -15.96
C TYR A 89 -12.53 5.12 -15.39
N ARG A 90 -13.04 5.56 -14.23
CA ARG A 90 -12.61 6.79 -13.57
C ARG A 90 -11.15 6.70 -13.12
N LEU A 91 -10.74 5.53 -12.60
CA LEU A 91 -9.34 5.27 -12.28
C LEU A 91 -8.43 5.41 -13.51
N ARG A 92 -8.81 4.83 -14.65
CA ARG A 92 -8.04 4.98 -15.90
C ARG A 92 -7.93 6.42 -16.35
N GLN A 93 -8.99 7.22 -16.23
CA GLN A 93 -8.92 8.65 -16.54
C GLN A 93 -7.95 9.39 -15.63
N ILE A 94 -8.00 9.13 -14.31
CA ILE A 94 -7.06 9.71 -13.35
C ILE A 94 -5.62 9.34 -13.70
N MET A 95 -5.34 8.07 -13.98
CA MET A 95 -4.00 7.60 -14.32
C MET A 95 -3.50 8.22 -15.63
N ARG A 96 -4.35 8.28 -16.65
CA ARG A 96 -4.03 8.94 -17.93
C ARG A 96 -3.70 10.40 -17.73
N SER A 97 -4.49 11.13 -16.95
CA SER A 97 -4.22 12.53 -16.66
C SER A 97 -2.93 12.73 -15.86
N LYS A 98 -2.59 11.81 -14.95
CA LYS A 98 -1.39 11.91 -14.09
C LYS A 98 -0.10 11.46 -14.78
N PHE A 99 -0.15 10.50 -15.72
CA PHE A 99 1.05 9.84 -16.25
C PHE A 99 1.22 9.92 -17.78
N GLU A 100 0.17 10.18 -18.56
CA GLU A 100 0.25 10.14 -20.03
C GLU A 100 0.15 11.54 -20.69
N MET A 101 -0.11 12.61 -19.94
CA MET A 101 -0.15 13.98 -20.49
C MET A 101 1.22 14.67 -20.56
N GLU A 102 2.29 14.05 -20.04
CA GLU A 102 3.66 14.60 -20.09
C GLU A 102 4.47 14.19 -21.33
N GLU A 103 3.96 13.32 -22.21
CA GLU A 103 4.65 12.93 -23.46
C GLU A 103 4.47 13.90 -24.65
N VAL A 104 3.87 15.08 -24.43
CA VAL A 104 3.66 16.08 -25.49
C VAL A 104 4.27 17.43 -25.14
N ILE A 105 5.61 17.51 -25.08
CA ILE A 105 6.42 18.71 -25.43
C ILE A 105 7.76 18.25 -26.00
#